data_AF-A0A0E3V9B5-F1
#
_entry.id   AF-A0A0E3V9B5-F1
#
_cell.length_a   1.000
_cell.length_b   1.000
_cell.length_c   1.000
_cell.angle_alpha   90.00
_cell.angle_beta   90.00
_cell.angle_gamma   90.00
#
_symmetry.space_group_name_H-M   'P 1'
#
loop_
_entity.id
_entity.type
_entity.pdbx_description
1 polymer ?
#
loop_
_entity_poly.entity_id
_entity_poly.type
_entity_poly.pdbx_seq_one_letter_code
_entity_poly.pdbx_strand_id
1 'polypeptide(L)'
;MQATTKKQTFEELMADTDALIVKAVKFMDINGIRYDLGEWVTIAEYTKRFGVKSTNVVTNWIRRGIVPAENVISVPELNDIRLIKAVPYIA
;
A
#
# COMPACT_ATOMS: atom_id res chain seq x y z
N MET A 1 45.58 -15.59 -13.86
CA MET A 1 44.35 -15.94 -13.12
C MET A 1 43.56 -14.66 -12.87
N GLN A 2 42.68 -14.26 -13.79
CA GLN A 2 41.79 -13.10 -13.63
C GLN A 2 40.44 -13.46 -14.25
N ALA A 3 39.54 -14.06 -13.47
CA ALA A 3 38.18 -14.36 -13.94
C ALA A 3 37.10 -14.35 -12.84
N THR A 4 37.46 -14.08 -11.58
CA THR A 4 36.53 -14.23 -10.45
C THR A 4 35.92 -12.92 -9.94
N THR A 5 36.48 -11.75 -10.25
CA THR A 5 36.09 -10.49 -9.59
C THR A 5 34.80 -9.84 -10.11
N LYS A 6 34.39 -10.10 -11.36
CA LYS A 6 33.20 -9.44 -11.97
C LYS A 6 31.86 -10.14 -11.67
N LYS A 7 31.88 -11.43 -11.36
CA LYS A 7 30.63 -12.21 -11.16
C LYS A 7 30.01 -11.94 -9.79
N GLN A 8 30.84 -11.84 -8.75
CA GLN A 8 30.41 -11.55 -7.38
C GLN A 8 29.71 -10.18 -7.28
N THR A 9 30.18 -9.17 -8.02
CA THR A 9 29.60 -7.82 -8.03
C THR A 9 28.23 -7.75 -8.73
N PHE A 10 27.98 -8.61 -9.73
CA PHE A 10 26.70 -8.63 -10.45
C PHE A 10 25.61 -9.39 -9.67
N GLU A 11 25.98 -10.49 -9.01
CA GLU A 11 25.07 -11.25 -8.16
C GLU A 11 24.66 -10.47 -6.91
N GLU A 12 25.58 -9.72 -6.29
CA GLU A 12 25.25 -8.80 -5.19
C GLU A 12 24.32 -7.66 -5.63
N LEU A 13 24.54 -7.09 -6.82
CA LEU A 13 23.66 -6.05 -7.37
C LEU A 13 22.26 -6.57 -7.68
N MET A 14 22.14 -7.80 -8.16
CA MET A 14 20.87 -8.48 -8.43
C MET A 14 20.12 -8.77 -7.12
N ALA A 15 20.82 -9.23 -6.08
CA ALA A 15 20.22 -9.50 -4.77
C ALA A 15 19.69 -8.24 -4.07
N ASP A 16 20.41 -7.12 -4.15
CA ASP A 16 19.95 -5.83 -3.64
C ASP A 16 18.76 -5.29 -4.44
N THR A 17 18.75 -5.51 -5.76
CA THR A 17 17.64 -5.13 -6.63
C THR A 17 16.39 -5.97 -6.33
N ASP A 18 16.54 -7.28 -6.15
CA ASP A 18 15.45 -8.18 -5.77
C ASP A 18 14.92 -7.86 -4.37
N ALA A 19 15.78 -7.50 -3.41
CA ALA A 19 15.35 -7.06 -2.08
C ALA A 19 14.57 -5.73 -2.12
N LEU A 20 14.89 -4.83 -3.04
CA LEU A 20 14.14 -3.59 -3.28
C LEU A 20 12.80 -3.87 -3.99
N ILE A 21 12.76 -4.83 -4.91
CA ILE A 21 11.53 -5.26 -5.61
C ILE A 21 10.56 -5.97 -4.66
N VAL A 22 11.08 -6.85 -3.78
CA VAL A 22 10.30 -7.52 -2.74
C VAL A 22 9.74 -6.54 -1.69
N LYS A 23 10.32 -5.34 -1.59
CA LYS A 23 9.86 -4.28 -0.69
C LYS A 23 8.69 -3.45 -1.24
N ALA A 24 8.44 -3.41 -2.55
CA ALA A 24 7.82 -2.22 -3.11
C ALA A 24 6.34 -2.30 -3.52
N VAL A 25 5.79 -3.43 -3.97
CA VAL A 25 4.41 -3.38 -4.50
C VAL A 25 3.62 -4.64 -4.19
N LYS A 26 2.99 -4.66 -3.02
CA LYS A 26 1.92 -5.64 -2.78
C LYS A 26 0.73 -5.18 -3.62
N PHE A 27 0.27 -5.99 -4.56
CA PHE A 27 -0.96 -5.68 -5.31
C PHE A 27 -2.12 -6.45 -4.70
N MET A 28 -3.25 -5.79 -4.50
CA MET A 28 -4.51 -6.44 -4.17
C MET A 28 -5.33 -6.54 -5.46
N ASP A 29 -5.56 -7.77 -5.90
CA ASP A 29 -6.49 -8.02 -7.00
C ASP A 29 -7.91 -8.05 -6.42
N ILE A 30 -8.71 -7.06 -6.81
CA ILE A 30 -10.12 -6.97 -6.44
C ILE A 30 -10.90 -6.83 -7.73
N ASN A 31 -11.68 -7.87 -8.06
CA ASN A 31 -12.56 -7.92 -9.22
C ASN A 31 -11.84 -7.71 -10.56
N GLY A 32 -10.60 -8.19 -10.66
CA GLY A 32 -9.76 -8.00 -11.84
C GLY A 32 -9.10 -6.62 -11.92
N ILE A 33 -9.30 -5.77 -10.92
CA ILE A 33 -8.61 -4.49 -10.77
C ILE A 33 -7.46 -4.68 -9.79
N ARG A 34 -6.23 -4.49 -10.27
CA ARG A 34 -5.04 -4.50 -9.42
C ARG A 34 -4.89 -3.14 -8.75
N TYR A 35 -5.08 -3.13 -7.44
CA TYR A 35 -4.78 -1.99 -6.59
C TYR A 35 -3.39 -2.13 -6.00
N ASP A 36 -2.55 -1.12 -6.18
CA ASP A 36 -1.26 -1.02 -5.51
C ASP A 36 -1.50 -0.76 -4.00
N LEU A 37 -1.11 -1.69 -3.12
CA LEU A 37 -1.26 -1.56 -1.67
C LEU A 37 -0.26 -0.57 -1.04
N GLY A 38 0.66 -0.04 -1.83
CA GLY A 38 1.45 1.15 -1.47
C GLY A 38 0.59 2.42 -1.50
N GLU A 39 -0.35 2.50 -2.45
CA GLU A 39 -1.24 3.64 -2.66
C GLU A 39 -2.62 3.45 -2.02
N TRP A 40 -3.19 2.24 -2.05
CA TRP A 40 -4.53 1.93 -1.56
C TRP A 40 -4.45 0.97 -0.38
N VAL A 41 -4.83 1.44 0.80
CA VAL A 41 -4.72 0.64 2.03
C VAL A 41 -6.08 0.46 2.67
N THR A 42 -6.27 -0.61 3.43
CA THR A 42 -7.48 -0.74 4.25
C THR A 42 -7.51 0.34 5.33
N ILE A 43 -8.70 0.68 5.83
CA ILE A 43 -8.82 1.65 6.95
C ILE A 43 -7.99 1.22 8.17
N ALA A 44 -7.94 -0.08 8.47
CA ALA A 44 -7.14 -0.61 9.57
C ALA A 44 -5.64 -0.38 9.34
N GLU A 45 -5.15 -0.63 8.12
CA GLU A 45 -3.75 -0.37 7.79
C GLU A 45 -3.43 1.13 7.77
N TYR A 46 -4.34 1.95 7.26
CA TYR A 46 -4.23 3.41 7.32
C TYR A 46 -4.05 3.91 8.76
N THR A 47 -4.85 3.40 9.71
CA THR A 47 -4.72 3.79 11.12
C THR A 47 -3.37 3.43 11.72
N LYS A 48 -2.78 2.29 11.32
CA LYS A 48 -1.44 1.89 11.74
C LYS A 48 -0.35 2.76 11.11
N ARG A 49 -0.47 3.02 9.80
CA ARG A 49 0.52 3.78 9.01
C ARG A 49 0.58 5.25 9.41
N PHE A 50 -0.56 5.86 9.76
CA PHE A 50 -0.67 7.29 10.10
C PHE A 50 -0.95 7.54 11.59
N GLY A 51 -0.94 6.51 12.44
CA GLY A 51 -1.13 6.64 13.89
C GLY A 51 -2.52 7.18 14.30
N VAL A 52 -3.55 6.91 13.49
CA VAL A 52 -4.91 7.38 13.78
C VAL A 52 -5.52 6.53 14.90
N LYS A 53 -6.19 7.19 15.86
CA LYS A 53 -6.71 6.58 17.10
C LYS A 53 -7.57 5.33 16.88
N SER A 54 -8.40 5.31 15.84
CA SER A 54 -9.25 4.17 15.53
C SER A 54 -9.78 4.24 14.10
N THR A 55 -10.22 3.09 13.58
CA THR A 55 -10.88 2.98 12.27
C THR A 55 -12.16 3.83 12.19
N ASN A 56 -12.86 4.00 13.32
CA ASN A 56 -14.05 4.85 13.42
C ASN A 56 -13.75 6.32 13.10
N VAL A 57 -12.57 6.84 13.46
CA VAL A 57 -12.16 8.21 13.12
C VAL A 57 -12.09 8.38 11.61
N VAL A 58 -11.46 7.43 10.92
CA VAL A 58 -11.35 7.46 9.45
C VAL A 58 -12.72 7.28 8.79
N THR A 59 -13.57 6.38 9.29
CA THR A 59 -14.95 6.25 8.80
C THR A 59 -15.74 7.55 8.95
N ASN A 60 -15.55 8.27 10.06
CA ASN A 60 -16.15 9.59 10.28
C ASN A 60 -15.57 10.65 9.34
N TRP A 61 -14.27 10.60 9.01
CA TRP A 61 -13.66 11.50 8.03
C TRP A 61 -14.24 11.31 6.64
N ILE A 62 -14.45 10.06 6.22
CA ILE A 62 -15.13 9.72 4.97
C ILE A 62 -16.56 10.28 4.99
N ARG A 63 -17.31 10.09 6.07
CA ARG A 63 -18.68 10.61 6.20
C ARG A 63 -18.75 12.14 6.21
N ARG A 64 -17.73 12.81 6.75
CA ARG A 64 -17.63 14.28 6.80
C ARG A 64 -17.05 14.90 5.53
N GLY A 65 -16.56 14.09 4.58
CA GLY A 65 -15.90 14.56 3.37
C GLY A 65 -14.47 15.08 3.57
N ILE A 66 -13.85 14.83 4.74
CA ILE A 66 -12.43 15.13 4.98
C ILE A 66 -11.56 14.23 4.09
N VAL A 67 -11.98 12.98 3.93
CA VAL A 67 -11.47 12.09 2.90
C VAL A 67 -12.38 12.26 1.68
N PRO A 68 -11.86 12.74 0.53
CA PRO A 68 -12.61 12.84 -0.71
C PRO A 68 -13.15 11.47 -1.14
N ALA A 69 -14.36 11.42 -1.72
CA ALA A 69 -14.95 10.17 -2.18
C ALA A 69 -14.11 9.47 -3.26
N GLU A 70 -13.40 10.24 -4.09
CA GLU A 70 -12.41 9.75 -5.06
C GLU A 70 -11.25 8.98 -4.44
N ASN A 71 -10.95 9.21 -3.15
CA ASN A 71 -9.90 8.52 -2.41
C ASN A 71 -10.43 7.38 -1.54
N VAL A 72 -11.68 6.96 -1.78
CA VAL A 72 -12.33 5.85 -1.09
C VAL A 72 -12.85 4.86 -2.12
N ILE A 73 -12.45 3.60 -1.96
CA ILE A 73 -12.96 2.51 -2.77
C ILE A 73 -13.70 1.57 -1.83
N SER A 74 -15.00 1.43 -2.05
CA SER A 74 -15.82 0.44 -1.37
C SER A 74 -15.85 -0.82 -2.22
N VAL A 75 -15.54 -1.96 -1.61
CA VAL A 75 -15.59 -3.27 -2.26
C VAL A 75 -16.68 -4.09 -1.58
N PRO A 76 -17.92 -4.07 -2.11
CA PRO A 76 -19.06 -4.75 -1.49
C PRO A 76 -18.84 -6.26 -1.39
N GLU A 77 -18.12 -6.83 -2.36
CA GLU A 77 -17.90 -8.27 -2.52
C GLU A 77 -16.93 -8.85 -1.48
N LEU A 78 -16.16 -7.99 -0.81
CA LEU A 78 -15.24 -8.38 0.26
C LEU A 78 -15.75 -7.88 1.62
N ASN A 79 -17.01 -8.19 1.96
CA ASN A 79 -17.61 -7.82 3.26
C ASN A 79 -17.55 -6.29 3.52
N ASP A 80 -17.88 -5.49 2.50
CA ASP A 80 -17.83 -4.03 2.54
C ASP A 80 -16.48 -3.44 2.99
N ILE A 81 -15.38 -4.13 2.67
CA ILE A 81 -14.04 -3.60 2.91
C ILE A 81 -13.90 -2.29 2.14
N ARG A 82 -13.49 -1.26 2.89
CA ARG A 82 -13.16 0.05 2.35
C ARG A 82 -11.65 0.20 2.28
N LEU A 83 -11.19 0.49 1.08
CA LEU A 83 -9.85 0.96 0.82
C LEU A 83 -9.84 2.49 0.79
N ILE A 84 -8.78 3.05 1.33
CA ILE A 84 -8.52 4.48 1.38
C ILE A 84 -7.13 4.73 0.81
N LYS A 85 -6.99 5.82 0.06
CA LYS A 85 -5.68 6.23 -0.46
C LYS A 85 -4.73 6.59 0.69
N ALA A 86 -3.51 6.08 0.65
CA ALA A 86 -2.48 6.19 1.67
C ALA A 86 -1.79 7.57 1.67
N VAL A 87 -2.58 8.64 1.73
CA VAL A 87 -2.11 10.01 1.89
C VAL A 87 -2.52 10.56 3.26
N PRO A 88 -1.73 11.45 3.88
CA PRO A 88 -2.11 12.07 5.13
C PRO A 88 -3.31 13.01 4.90
N TYR A 89 -4.43 12.75 5.58
CA TYR A 89 -5.56 13.68 5.63
C TYR A 89 -5.45 14.53 6.89
N ILE A 90 -5.65 15.84 6.73
CA ILE A 90 -5.72 16.78 7.86
C ILE A 90 -7.20 16.95 8.19
N ALA A 91 -7.56 16.58 9.43
CA ALA A 91 -8.92 16.65 9.95
C ALA A 91 -9.15 17.86 10.84
#